data_AF-A0A938GRE4-F1
#
_entry.id   AF-A0A938GRE4-F1
#
_cell.length_a   1.000
_cell.length_b   1.000
_cell.length_c   1.000
_cell.angle_alpha   90.00
_cell.angle_beta   90.00
_cell.angle_gamma   90.00
#
_symmetry.space_group_name_H-M   'P 1'
#
loop_
_entity.id
_entity.type
_entity.pdbx_description
1 polymer ?
#
loop_
_entity_poly.entity_id
_entity_poly.type
_entity_poly.pdbx_seq_one_letter_code
_entity_poly.pdbx_strand_id
1 'polypeptide(L)'
;MSTLPRSVVCAPPPLLAPEALWRVVLLFLAAAAFVVARSCAYEFGSVAAYAAYLLFHVALPGVVAMTLVVRGPLPLARVLALALPTGFALEIFTYLGLTALGAKGLYAWTPAIWLTLAIGLRLSRGQWPVQGRFSGRHAGIAAGLAAAFLGTVLMAASQMFAEAPLAGGLPTRAIFHDWVYLVSRAAVIKHNWPLDDPSLAGTPLQYHYFLMVHAAAASWTTGLEISAILLRLVYVPLGAILVAQAYLLGRAVARTPWGGVLAALLLVAVSEVSFAPSYGEPLFLGLFVRWLFVSPTFFFGMIYCGALLLAVRRCARLTRCDWRHYLWLILLGTAGTGAKGTLLPVMVAALGLWAAWRWRTEGR
;
A
#
# COMPACT_ATOMS: atom_id res chain seq x y z
N MET A 1 -24.79 -48.58 0.66
CA MET A 1 -23.98 -47.35 0.69
C MET A 1 -22.63 -47.71 1.26
N SER A 2 -21.61 -47.89 0.42
CA SER A 2 -20.26 -48.26 0.86
C SER A 2 -19.53 -47.04 1.41
N THR A 3 -19.11 -47.12 2.66
CA THR A 3 -18.22 -46.15 3.30
C THR A 3 -16.82 -46.33 2.73
N LEU A 4 -16.42 -45.47 1.79
CA LEU A 4 -15.04 -45.45 1.31
C LEU A 4 -14.09 -45.16 2.49
N PRO A 5 -13.05 -45.99 2.71
CA PRO A 5 -12.09 -45.76 3.77
C PRO A 5 -11.32 -44.46 3.46
N ARG A 6 -11.36 -43.50 4.41
CA ARG A 6 -10.51 -42.31 4.35
C ARG A 6 -9.06 -42.73 4.53
N SER A 7 -8.34 -42.88 3.42
CA SER A 7 -6.88 -43.01 3.45
C SER A 7 -6.29 -41.69 3.95
N VAL A 8 -5.83 -41.70 5.21
CA VAL A 8 -5.03 -40.61 5.76
C VAL A 8 -3.64 -40.73 5.17
N VAL A 9 -3.39 -40.06 4.04
CA VAL A 9 -2.04 -39.93 3.50
C VAL A 9 -1.27 -39.00 4.43
N CYS A 10 -0.34 -39.55 5.20
CA CYS A 10 0.61 -38.76 5.97
C CYS A 10 1.41 -37.87 5.01
N ALA A 11 1.23 -36.55 5.13
CA ALA A 11 2.07 -35.62 4.38
C ALA A 11 3.53 -35.80 4.82
N PRO A 12 4.48 -35.81 3.88
CA PRO A 12 5.90 -35.89 4.24
C PRO A 12 6.27 -34.74 5.19
N PRO A 13 7.21 -34.98 6.12
CA PRO A 13 7.68 -33.93 7.02
C PRO A 13 8.21 -32.74 6.19
N PRO A 14 7.96 -31.50 6.62
CA PRO A 14 8.45 -30.33 5.91
C PRO A 14 9.99 -30.36 5.85
N LEU A 15 10.56 -29.98 4.69
CA LEU A 15 12.02 -29.93 4.46
C LEU A 15 12.77 -29.04 5.46
N LEU A 16 12.08 -28.05 6.02
CA LEU A 16 12.61 -27.15 7.04
C LEU A 16 11.67 -27.12 8.24
N ALA A 17 12.25 -27.17 9.45
CA ALA A 17 11.51 -26.96 10.68
C ALA A 17 10.86 -25.55 10.67
N PRO A 18 9.64 -25.39 11.20
CA PRO A 18 8.97 -24.09 11.25
C PRO A 18 9.80 -22.99 11.94
N GLU A 19 10.60 -23.36 12.94
CA GLU A 19 11.52 -22.43 13.64
C GLU A 19 12.58 -21.86 12.71
N ALA A 20 13.17 -22.68 11.83
CA ALA A 20 14.14 -22.22 10.85
C ALA A 20 13.51 -21.23 9.87
N LEU A 21 12.27 -21.49 9.44
CA LEU A 21 11.52 -20.57 8.57
C LEU A 21 11.21 -19.24 9.25
N TRP A 22 10.88 -19.23 10.54
CA TRP A 22 10.71 -17.97 11.29
C TRP A 22 12.01 -17.20 11.45
N ARG A 23 13.16 -17.88 11.62
CA ARG A 23 14.48 -17.22 11.60
C ARG A 23 14.76 -16.57 10.23
N VAL A 24 14.39 -17.23 9.14
CA VAL A 24 14.47 -16.66 7.78
C VAL A 24 13.58 -15.41 7.63
N VAL A 25 12.35 -15.45 8.16
CA VAL A 25 11.47 -14.27 8.19
C VAL A 25 12.14 -13.10 8.92
N LEU A 26 12.66 -13.35 10.12
CA LEU A 26 13.34 -12.33 10.91
C LEU A 26 14.58 -11.78 10.19
N LEU A 27 15.36 -12.65 9.54
CA LEU A 27 16.52 -12.25 8.75
C LEU A 27 16.12 -11.33 7.59
N PHE A 28 15.08 -11.68 6.83
CA PHE A 28 14.61 -10.84 5.72
C PHE A 28 14.07 -9.49 6.20
N LEU A 29 13.32 -9.47 7.31
CA LEU A 29 12.85 -8.22 7.90
C LEU A 29 13.99 -7.36 8.46
N ALA A 30 14.99 -7.97 9.09
CA ALA A 30 16.18 -7.29 9.58
C ALA A 30 17.02 -6.71 8.43
N ALA A 31 17.19 -7.46 7.33
CA ALA A 31 17.86 -6.97 6.13
C ALA A 31 17.12 -5.79 5.50
N ALA A 32 15.79 -5.87 5.39
CA ALA A 32 14.97 -4.77 4.90
C ALA A 32 15.09 -3.53 5.80
N ALA A 33 15.00 -3.71 7.12
CA ALA A 33 15.17 -2.63 8.09
C ALA A 33 16.58 -2.00 8.02
N PHE A 34 17.63 -2.82 7.85
CA PHE A 34 19.00 -2.36 7.68
C PHE A 34 19.16 -1.49 6.42
N VAL A 35 18.61 -1.92 5.28
CA VAL A 35 18.65 -1.15 4.02
C VAL A 35 17.94 0.19 4.18
N VAL A 36 16.77 0.22 4.82
CA VAL A 36 16.01 1.46 5.08
C VAL A 36 16.76 2.37 6.05
N ALA A 37 17.30 1.83 7.15
CA ALA A 37 18.07 2.62 8.10
C ALA A 37 19.31 3.21 7.43
N ARG A 38 20.05 2.42 6.64
CA ARG A 38 21.21 2.88 5.89
C ARG A 38 20.87 3.98 4.89
N SER A 39 19.71 3.89 4.22
CA SER A 39 19.28 4.90 3.25
C SER A 39 18.84 6.20 3.92
N CYS A 40 18.41 6.14 5.18
CA CYS A 40 18.15 7.29 6.06
C CYS A 40 19.39 7.73 6.86
N ALA A 41 20.60 7.37 6.43
CA ALA A 41 21.85 7.68 7.13
C ALA A 41 21.87 7.30 8.62
N TYR A 42 21.13 6.25 9.00
CA TYR A 42 20.95 5.76 10.37
C TYR A 42 20.25 6.75 11.31
N GLU A 43 19.47 7.69 10.77
CA GLU A 43 18.57 8.53 11.57
C GLU A 43 17.34 7.74 12.05
N PHE A 44 17.54 6.91 13.08
CA PHE A 44 16.47 6.07 13.64
C PHE A 44 15.29 6.88 14.18
N GLY A 45 15.54 8.12 14.64
CA GLY A 45 14.48 9.04 15.05
C GLY A 45 13.52 9.37 13.90
N SER A 46 14.05 9.62 12.71
CA SER A 46 13.26 9.91 11.50
C SER A 46 12.40 8.70 11.09
N VAL A 47 12.98 7.51 11.14
CA VAL A 47 12.26 6.25 10.86
C VAL A 47 11.15 6.01 11.90
N ALA A 48 11.46 6.19 13.19
CA ALA A 48 10.51 5.98 14.28
C ALA A 48 9.36 6.99 14.25
N ALA A 49 9.64 8.28 14.02
CA ALA A 49 8.64 9.33 13.92
C ALA A 49 7.67 9.08 12.76
N TYR A 50 8.19 8.67 11.59
CA TYR A 50 7.35 8.32 10.46
C TYR A 50 6.55 7.03 10.67
N ALA A 51 7.15 6.01 11.32
CA ALA A 51 6.43 4.79 11.68
C ALA A 51 5.28 5.07 12.67
N ALA A 52 5.49 5.94 13.65
CA ALA A 52 4.46 6.40 14.56
C ALA A 52 3.36 7.18 13.81
N TYR A 53 3.74 8.08 12.90
CA TYR A 53 2.80 8.79 12.03
C TYR A 53 1.92 7.80 11.25
N LEU A 54 2.52 6.84 10.57
CA LEU A 54 1.78 5.81 9.82
C LEU A 54 0.87 4.99 10.74
N LEU A 55 1.31 4.62 11.94
CA LEU A 55 0.49 3.83 12.85
C LEU A 55 -0.77 4.60 13.28
N PHE A 56 -0.63 5.88 13.63
CA PHE A 56 -1.68 6.66 14.25
C PHE A 56 -2.57 7.43 13.25
N HIS A 57 -1.99 8.00 12.20
CA HIS A 57 -2.73 8.79 11.21
C HIS A 57 -3.19 7.98 9.99
N VAL A 58 -2.63 6.79 9.76
CA VAL A 58 -2.98 5.96 8.58
C VAL A 58 -3.55 4.61 9.01
N ALA A 59 -2.79 3.78 9.72
CA ALA A 59 -3.19 2.41 10.05
C ALA A 59 -4.39 2.36 10.99
N LEU A 60 -4.38 3.14 12.07
CA LEU A 60 -5.48 3.21 13.03
C LEU A 60 -6.82 3.61 12.38
N PRO A 61 -6.95 4.76 11.68
CA PRO A 61 -8.19 5.12 11.00
C PRO A 61 -8.61 4.07 9.98
N GLY A 62 -7.66 3.56 9.20
CA GLY A 62 -7.91 2.51 8.21
C GLY A 62 -8.49 1.23 8.82
N VAL A 63 -7.92 0.77 9.93
CA VAL A 63 -8.39 -0.43 10.66
C VAL A 63 -9.78 -0.18 11.25
N VAL A 64 -10.00 0.95 11.91
CA VAL A 64 -11.30 1.30 12.50
C VAL A 64 -12.38 1.34 11.42
N ALA A 65 -12.15 2.06 10.33
CA ALA A 65 -13.08 2.16 9.21
C ALA A 65 -13.37 0.79 8.58
N MET A 66 -12.33 -0.02 8.33
CA MET A 66 -12.51 -1.35 7.77
C MET A 66 -13.26 -2.29 8.72
N THR A 67 -13.07 -2.19 10.03
CA THR A 67 -13.82 -2.99 11.00
C THR A 67 -15.30 -2.57 11.08
N LEU A 68 -15.63 -1.32 10.73
CA LEU A 68 -17.01 -0.84 10.57
C LEU A 68 -17.66 -1.34 9.29
N VAL A 69 -16.92 -1.37 8.17
CA VAL A 69 -17.38 -1.89 6.87
C VAL A 69 -17.56 -3.41 6.92
N VAL A 70 -16.56 -4.13 7.43
CA VAL A 70 -16.53 -5.59 7.45
C VAL A 70 -17.35 -6.20 8.58
N ARG A 71 -17.64 -5.42 9.64
CA ARG A 71 -18.32 -5.85 10.87
C ARG A 71 -17.66 -7.05 11.55
N GLY A 72 -16.34 -7.13 11.49
CA GLY A 72 -15.59 -8.22 12.11
C GLY A 72 -14.10 -7.92 12.23
N PRO A 73 -13.36 -8.80 12.91
CA PRO A 73 -11.91 -8.67 13.06
C PRO A 73 -11.20 -8.84 11.72
N LEU A 74 -10.09 -8.13 11.57
CA LEU A 74 -9.28 -8.10 10.35
C LEU A 74 -7.99 -8.91 10.57
N PRO A 75 -7.73 -9.95 9.74
CA PRO A 75 -6.43 -10.59 9.73
C PRO A 75 -5.35 -9.63 9.18
N LEU A 76 -4.11 -9.79 9.62
CA LEU A 76 -2.99 -8.90 9.26
C LEU A 76 -2.85 -8.66 7.74
N ALA A 77 -3.02 -9.69 6.92
CA ALA A 77 -2.96 -9.54 5.46
C ALA A 77 -4.04 -8.58 4.91
N ARG A 78 -5.25 -8.55 5.50
CA ARG A 78 -6.30 -7.59 5.13
C ARG A 78 -6.06 -6.20 5.72
N VAL A 79 -5.40 -6.12 6.88
CA VAL A 79 -4.97 -4.83 7.43
C VAL A 79 -4.01 -4.16 6.44
N LEU A 80 -2.97 -4.88 6.01
CA LEU A 80 -2.04 -4.36 5.01
C LEU A 80 -2.73 -4.09 3.68
N ALA A 81 -3.48 -5.04 3.14
CA ALA A 81 -4.00 -4.93 1.77
C ALA A 81 -5.20 -3.98 1.60
N LEU A 82 -5.99 -3.72 2.65
CA LEU A 82 -7.24 -2.94 2.57
C LEU A 82 -7.28 -1.80 3.60
N ALA A 83 -6.94 -2.06 4.85
CA ALA A 83 -7.04 -1.07 5.90
C ALA A 83 -6.02 0.06 5.69
N LEU A 84 -4.77 -0.25 5.34
CA LEU A 84 -3.77 0.80 5.07
C LEU A 84 -4.14 1.71 3.88
N PRO A 85 -4.52 1.21 2.68
CA PRO A 85 -5.04 2.07 1.61
C PRO A 85 -6.24 2.92 2.03
N THR A 86 -7.16 2.34 2.82
CA THR A 86 -8.30 3.08 3.37
C THR A 86 -7.85 4.18 4.32
N GLY A 87 -6.83 3.89 5.14
CA GLY A 87 -6.19 4.83 6.04
C GLY A 87 -5.56 6.00 5.31
N PHE A 88 -4.82 5.73 4.23
CA PHE A 88 -4.24 6.79 3.38
C PHE A 88 -5.34 7.67 2.79
N ALA A 89 -6.43 7.09 2.29
CA ALA A 89 -7.54 7.87 1.76
C ALA A 89 -8.15 8.79 2.84
N LEU A 90 -8.44 8.24 4.03
CA LEU A 90 -8.99 9.01 5.14
C LEU A 90 -8.04 10.12 5.59
N GLU A 91 -6.75 9.83 5.67
CA GLU A 91 -5.71 10.79 6.01
C GLU A 91 -5.69 11.97 5.03
N ILE A 92 -5.61 11.69 3.73
CA ILE A 92 -5.59 12.69 2.67
C ILE A 92 -6.82 13.60 2.74
N PHE A 93 -8.03 13.01 2.78
CA PHE A 93 -9.25 13.80 2.80
C PHE A 93 -9.43 14.59 4.10
N THR A 94 -8.99 14.03 5.24
CA THR A 94 -9.04 14.75 6.52
C THR A 94 -8.07 15.92 6.51
N TYR A 95 -6.83 15.72 6.05
CA TYR A 95 -5.83 16.78 6.00
C TYR A 95 -6.21 17.90 5.03
N LEU A 96 -6.66 17.56 3.81
CA LEU A 96 -7.15 18.54 2.84
C LEU A 96 -8.39 19.26 3.35
N GLY A 97 -9.37 18.53 3.90
CA GLY A 97 -10.60 19.11 4.42
C GLY A 97 -10.34 20.10 5.56
N LEU A 98 -9.50 19.73 6.54
CA LEU A 98 -9.14 20.62 7.64
C LEU A 98 -8.31 21.82 7.16
N THR A 99 -7.43 21.63 6.18
CA THR A 99 -6.68 22.73 5.57
C THR A 99 -7.62 23.71 4.86
N ALA A 100 -8.59 23.20 4.09
CA ALA A 100 -9.59 24.00 3.38
C ALA A 100 -10.49 24.81 4.31
N LEU A 101 -10.80 24.25 5.48
CA LEU A 101 -11.61 24.91 6.51
C LEU A 101 -10.81 25.88 7.39
N GLY A 102 -9.51 26.07 7.14
CA GLY A 102 -8.63 26.87 8.01
C GLY A 102 -8.37 26.24 9.39
N ALA A 103 -8.75 24.98 9.58
CA ALA A 103 -8.70 24.24 10.84
C ALA A 103 -7.55 23.22 10.88
N LYS A 104 -6.48 23.46 10.12
CA LYS A 104 -5.33 22.55 9.98
C LYS A 104 -4.73 22.10 11.31
N GLY A 105 -4.73 22.96 12.33
CA GLY A 105 -4.28 22.64 13.69
C GLY A 105 -5.00 21.44 14.33
N LEU A 106 -6.25 21.17 13.95
CA LEU A 106 -7.02 20.03 14.45
C LEU A 106 -6.50 18.69 13.91
N TYR A 107 -5.75 18.69 12.81
CA TYR A 107 -5.25 17.47 12.18
C TYR A 107 -4.37 16.64 13.14
N ALA A 108 -3.55 17.32 13.97
CA ALA A 108 -2.70 16.68 14.97
C ALA A 108 -3.49 15.88 16.03
N TRP A 109 -4.76 16.21 16.25
CA TRP A 109 -5.62 15.56 17.24
C TRP A 109 -6.46 14.42 16.66
N THR A 110 -6.44 14.21 15.34
CA THR A 110 -7.19 13.13 14.69
C THR A 110 -6.88 11.73 15.22
N PRO A 111 -5.64 11.38 15.65
CA PRO A 111 -5.38 10.08 16.26
C PRO A 111 -6.19 9.83 17.54
N ALA A 112 -6.41 10.86 18.36
CA ALA A 112 -7.18 10.72 19.60
C ALA A 112 -8.64 10.36 19.32
N ILE A 113 -9.22 10.94 18.26
CA ILE A 113 -10.58 10.62 17.79
C ILE A 113 -10.65 9.15 17.36
N TRP A 114 -9.72 8.72 16.49
CA TRP A 114 -9.69 7.35 16.00
C TRP A 114 -9.39 6.32 17.09
N LEU A 115 -8.55 6.67 18.07
CA LEU A 115 -8.25 5.83 19.22
C LEU A 115 -9.48 5.66 20.11
N THR A 116 -10.23 6.73 20.36
CA THR A 116 -11.48 6.69 21.11
C THR A 116 -12.50 5.78 20.43
N LEU A 117 -12.64 5.89 19.10
CA LEU A 117 -13.50 4.99 18.32
C LEU A 117 -13.02 3.54 18.36
N ALA A 118 -11.71 3.29 18.29
CA ALA A 118 -11.14 1.95 18.38
C ALA A 118 -11.41 1.30 19.76
N ILE A 119 -11.27 2.07 20.83
CA ILE A 119 -11.59 1.63 22.20
C ILE A 119 -13.09 1.35 22.32
N GLY A 120 -13.96 2.24 21.82
CA GLY A 120 -15.41 2.01 21.81
C GLY A 120 -15.82 0.74 21.04
N LEU A 121 -15.17 0.48 19.90
CA LEU A 121 -15.36 -0.76 19.14
C LEU A 121 -14.89 -2.00 19.90
N ARG A 122 -13.77 -1.92 20.60
CA ARG A 122 -13.27 -3.01 21.45
C ARG A 122 -14.25 -3.30 22.58
N LEU A 123 -14.70 -2.26 23.29
CA LEU A 123 -15.61 -2.39 24.43
C LEU A 123 -16.97 -2.96 24.00
N SER A 124 -17.52 -2.50 22.87
CA SER A 124 -18.82 -2.98 22.36
C SER A 124 -18.77 -4.39 21.79
N ARG A 125 -17.64 -4.83 21.22
CA ARG A 125 -17.53 -6.14 20.54
C ARG A 125 -16.78 -7.20 21.35
N GLY A 126 -16.17 -6.85 22.47
CA GLY A 126 -15.37 -7.75 23.31
C GLY A 126 -14.10 -8.29 22.63
N GLN A 127 -13.72 -7.77 21.46
CA GLN A 127 -12.58 -8.24 20.67
C GLN A 127 -11.86 -7.06 20.02
N TRP A 128 -10.54 -7.19 19.87
CA TRP A 128 -9.75 -6.20 19.14
C TRP A 128 -10.04 -6.23 17.63
N PRO A 129 -10.02 -5.07 16.94
CA PRO A 129 -10.24 -4.98 15.50
C PRO A 129 -9.25 -5.79 14.64
N VAL A 130 -8.02 -6.02 15.14
CA VAL A 130 -6.96 -6.74 14.43
C VAL A 130 -6.74 -8.10 15.06
N GLN A 131 -6.59 -9.14 14.23
CA GLN A 131 -6.23 -10.49 14.66
C GLN A 131 -4.95 -10.95 13.99
N GLY A 132 -3.92 -11.20 14.81
CA GLY A 132 -2.72 -11.92 14.43
C GLY A 132 -2.90 -13.41 14.71
N ARG A 133 -2.61 -14.27 13.74
CA ARG A 133 -2.49 -15.72 13.96
C ARG A 133 -1.12 -16.17 13.50
N PHE A 134 -0.28 -16.52 14.46
CA PHE A 134 1.06 -17.06 14.22
C PHE A 134 1.02 -18.55 14.50
N SER A 135 1.41 -19.37 13.53
CA SER A 135 1.50 -20.82 13.66
C SER A 135 2.59 -21.32 12.75
N GLY A 136 3.30 -22.38 13.15
CA GLY A 136 4.34 -23.01 12.32
C GLY A 136 3.87 -23.38 10.92
N ARG A 137 2.57 -23.69 10.74
CA ARG A 137 1.97 -23.97 9.42
C ARG A 137 2.01 -22.78 8.46
N HIS A 138 2.15 -21.56 8.97
CA HIS A 138 2.23 -20.34 8.16
C HIS A 138 3.66 -19.84 7.95
N ALA A 139 4.67 -20.49 8.56
CA ALA A 139 6.05 -20.00 8.52
C ALA A 139 6.59 -19.91 7.09
N GLY A 140 6.30 -20.90 6.23
CA GLY A 140 6.70 -20.88 4.82
C GLY A 140 6.04 -19.76 4.01
N ILE A 141 4.75 -19.50 4.26
CA ILE A 141 4.03 -18.37 3.64
C ILE A 141 4.65 -17.05 4.09
N ALA A 142 4.89 -16.90 5.39
CA ALA A 142 5.51 -15.70 5.94
C ALA A 142 6.91 -15.46 5.37
N ALA A 143 7.72 -16.51 5.23
CA ALA A 143 9.06 -16.42 4.63
C ALA A 143 8.99 -15.95 3.17
N GLY A 144 8.07 -16.50 2.37
CA GLY A 144 7.89 -16.08 0.98
C GLY A 144 7.41 -14.62 0.85
N LEU A 145 6.50 -14.18 1.73
CA LEU A 145 6.05 -12.78 1.75
C LEU A 145 7.13 -11.81 2.25
N ALA A 146 7.91 -12.21 3.25
CA ALA A 146 9.05 -11.44 3.72
C ALA A 146 10.14 -11.33 2.64
N ALA A 147 10.37 -12.40 1.86
CA ALA A 147 11.27 -12.37 0.70
C ALA A 147 10.78 -11.39 -0.38
N ALA A 148 9.49 -11.45 -0.74
CA ALA A 148 8.89 -10.50 -1.69
C ALA A 148 9.02 -9.05 -1.19
N PHE A 149 8.72 -8.80 0.08
CA PHE A 149 8.87 -7.48 0.68
C PHE A 149 10.33 -7.00 0.69
N LEU A 150 11.29 -7.84 1.08
CA LEU A 150 12.71 -7.54 0.96
C LEU A 150 13.08 -7.20 -0.48
N GLY A 151 12.56 -7.94 -1.46
CA GLY A 151 12.73 -7.63 -2.87
C GLY A 151 12.25 -6.22 -3.24
N THR A 152 11.10 -5.77 -2.74
CA THR A 152 10.63 -4.38 -2.96
C THR A 152 11.59 -3.34 -2.38
N VAL A 153 12.18 -3.62 -1.21
CA VAL A 153 13.14 -2.72 -0.55
C VAL A 153 14.48 -2.69 -1.29
N LEU A 154 14.96 -3.83 -1.78
CA LEU A 154 16.17 -3.90 -2.61
C LEU A 154 15.98 -3.17 -3.95
N MET A 155 14.79 -3.24 -4.55
CA MET A 155 14.47 -2.46 -5.75
C MET A 155 14.40 -0.95 -5.46
N ALA A 156 13.81 -0.53 -4.33
CA ALA A 156 13.85 0.87 -3.91
C ALA A 156 15.29 1.36 -3.73
N ALA A 157 16.15 0.52 -3.15
CA ALA A 157 17.55 0.83 -2.96
C ALA A 157 18.29 1.01 -4.29
N SER A 158 18.06 0.11 -5.27
CA SER A 158 18.73 0.15 -6.56
C SER A 158 18.23 1.25 -7.48
N GLN A 159 16.92 1.54 -7.48
CA GLN A 159 16.29 2.47 -8.42
C GLN A 159 16.17 3.90 -7.89
N MET A 160 16.26 4.11 -6.58
CA MET A 160 15.97 5.43 -5.98
C MET A 160 16.97 5.84 -4.91
N PHE A 161 17.26 5.00 -3.90
CA PHE A 161 18.17 5.41 -2.82
C PHE A 161 19.59 5.69 -3.33
N ALA A 162 20.05 4.92 -4.32
CA ALA A 162 21.35 5.09 -4.95
C ALA A 162 21.44 6.32 -5.86
N GLU A 163 20.32 6.79 -6.42
CA GLU A 163 20.29 7.86 -7.42
C GLU A 163 19.98 9.24 -6.83
N ALA A 164 19.32 9.29 -5.68
CA ALA A 164 18.91 10.54 -5.04
C ALA A 164 19.46 10.66 -3.62
N PRO A 165 20.67 11.22 -3.40
CA PRO A 165 21.16 11.45 -2.04
C PRO A 165 20.23 12.41 -1.27
N LEU A 166 20.20 12.29 0.06
CA LEU A 166 19.59 13.31 0.92
C LEU A 166 20.46 14.58 0.90
N ALA A 167 19.95 15.70 1.41
CA ALA A 167 20.52 17.05 1.26
C ALA A 167 22.01 17.22 1.66
N GLY A 168 22.64 16.27 2.36
CA GLY A 168 24.06 16.26 2.71
C GLY A 168 24.94 15.27 1.92
N GLY A 169 24.38 14.50 0.99
CA GLY A 169 25.14 13.52 0.20
C GLY A 169 25.55 14.06 -1.16
N LEU A 170 26.78 13.74 -1.59
CA LEU A 170 27.23 14.06 -2.95
C LEU A 170 26.37 13.27 -3.97
N PRO A 171 25.75 13.94 -4.97
CA PRO A 171 25.05 13.25 -6.05
C PRO A 171 26.01 12.36 -6.82
N THR A 172 25.84 11.05 -6.67
CA THR A 172 26.53 10.03 -7.46
C THR A 172 25.92 9.92 -8.87
N ARG A 173 24.67 10.37 -9.04
CA ARG A 173 23.93 10.50 -10.31
C ARG A 173 22.97 11.70 -10.25
N ALA A 174 22.49 12.14 -11.40
CA ALA A 174 21.44 13.15 -11.50
C ALA A 174 20.13 12.62 -10.86
N ILE A 175 19.57 13.38 -9.92
CA ILE A 175 18.26 13.09 -9.34
C ILE A 175 17.23 13.11 -10.47
N PHE A 176 16.41 12.07 -10.59
CA PHE A 176 15.32 12.07 -11.55
C PHE A 176 14.40 13.28 -11.28
N HIS A 177 14.24 14.15 -12.28
CA HIS A 177 13.69 15.51 -12.13
C HIS A 177 12.29 15.53 -11.51
N ASP A 178 11.48 14.49 -11.75
CA ASP A 178 10.15 14.36 -11.15
C ASP A 178 10.21 14.37 -9.62
N TRP A 179 11.26 13.87 -8.99
CA TRP A 179 11.36 13.89 -7.52
C TRP A 179 11.39 15.30 -6.95
N VAL A 180 12.21 16.17 -7.55
CA VAL A 180 12.33 17.57 -7.11
C VAL A 180 10.99 18.28 -7.33
N TYR A 181 10.34 17.98 -8.45
CA TYR A 181 8.98 18.47 -8.76
C TYR A 181 7.93 17.98 -7.76
N LEU A 182 7.97 16.73 -7.29
CA LEU A 182 7.02 16.23 -6.30
C LEU A 182 7.30 16.80 -4.89
N VAL A 183 8.57 16.98 -4.53
CA VAL A 183 8.97 17.63 -3.28
C VAL A 183 8.48 19.08 -3.24
N SER A 184 8.64 19.85 -4.33
CA SER A 184 8.16 21.24 -4.37
C SER A 184 6.64 21.34 -4.23
N ARG A 185 5.87 20.44 -4.86
CA ARG A 185 4.41 20.39 -4.71
C ARG A 185 3.97 20.00 -3.30
N ALA A 186 4.65 19.03 -2.68
CA ALA A 186 4.39 18.69 -1.28
C ALA A 186 4.68 19.88 -0.35
N ALA A 187 5.72 20.68 -0.63
CA ALA A 187 6.00 21.89 0.13
C ALA A 187 4.87 22.93 -0.01
N VAL A 188 4.33 23.15 -1.22
CA VAL A 188 3.16 24.02 -1.41
C VAL A 188 1.96 23.51 -0.61
N ILE A 189 1.63 22.21 -0.70
CA ILE A 189 0.51 21.62 0.06
C ILE A 189 0.72 21.73 1.57
N LYS A 190 1.97 21.69 2.04
CA LYS A 190 2.32 21.88 3.45
C LYS A 190 2.07 23.30 3.93
N HIS A 191 2.21 24.31 3.09
CA HIS A 191 2.24 25.71 3.53
C HIS A 191 1.06 26.56 3.06
N ASN A 192 0.40 26.20 1.97
CA ASN A 192 -0.55 27.08 1.28
C ASN A 192 -1.94 26.45 1.13
N TRP A 193 -2.95 27.32 1.15
CA TRP A 193 -4.31 27.05 0.67
C TRP A 193 -4.90 28.36 0.13
N PRO A 194 -5.51 28.38 -1.08
CA PRO A 194 -5.70 27.28 -2.02
C PRO A 194 -4.38 26.71 -2.58
N LEU A 195 -4.46 25.54 -3.23
CA LEU A 195 -3.29 24.86 -3.78
C LEU A 195 -2.92 25.45 -5.14
N ASP A 196 -1.83 26.20 -5.19
CA ASP A 196 -1.29 26.78 -6.43
C ASP A 196 -0.15 25.93 -7.00
N ASP A 197 0.10 26.04 -8.31
CA ASP A 197 1.25 25.42 -8.93
C ASP A 197 2.52 26.22 -8.60
N PRO A 198 3.53 25.62 -7.94
CA PRO A 198 4.78 26.33 -7.63
C PRO A 198 5.56 26.75 -8.87
N SER A 199 5.27 26.17 -10.04
CA SER A 199 5.97 26.46 -11.29
C SER A 199 5.26 27.49 -12.17
N LEU A 200 4.02 27.87 -11.85
CA LEU A 200 3.22 28.75 -12.68
C LEU A 200 2.27 29.61 -11.84
N ALA A 201 2.62 30.90 -11.70
CA ALA A 201 1.88 31.85 -10.89
C ALA A 201 0.41 31.99 -11.33
N GLY A 202 -0.50 32.03 -10.36
CA GLY A 202 -1.93 32.20 -10.61
C GLY A 202 -2.64 30.97 -11.19
N THR A 203 -1.97 29.82 -11.29
CA THR A 203 -2.60 28.58 -11.75
C THR A 203 -2.79 27.59 -10.60
N PRO A 204 -3.97 26.94 -10.51
CA PRO A 204 -4.20 25.93 -9.49
C PRO A 204 -3.34 24.69 -9.77
N LEU A 205 -2.99 23.96 -8.70
CA LEU A 205 -2.13 22.79 -8.77
C LEU A 205 -2.70 21.70 -9.71
N GLN A 206 -2.18 21.62 -10.94
CA GLN A 206 -2.58 20.63 -11.94
C GLN A 206 -1.67 19.39 -11.87
N TYR A 207 -2.06 18.38 -11.10
CA TYR A 207 -1.45 17.03 -11.14
C TYR A 207 -2.27 16.06 -10.26
N HIS A 208 -2.00 14.76 -10.33
CA HIS A 208 -2.51 13.80 -9.34
C HIS A 208 -1.63 13.86 -8.08
N TYR A 209 -2.05 14.65 -7.08
CA TYR A 209 -1.18 15.10 -5.99
C TYR A 209 -1.38 14.41 -4.63
N PHE A 210 -2.19 13.36 -4.54
CA PHE A 210 -2.55 12.79 -3.24
C PHE A 210 -1.37 12.15 -2.48
N LEU A 211 -0.37 11.64 -3.18
CA LEU A 211 0.87 11.21 -2.51
C LEU A 211 1.60 12.39 -1.84
N MET A 212 1.62 13.56 -2.48
CA MET A 212 2.24 14.76 -1.94
C MET A 212 1.45 15.32 -0.76
N VAL A 213 0.13 15.09 -0.72
CA VAL A 213 -0.68 15.39 0.47
C VAL A 213 -0.21 14.55 1.66
N HIS A 214 -0.06 13.23 1.49
CA HIS A 214 0.47 12.36 2.55
C HIS A 214 1.86 12.83 3.02
N ALA A 215 2.76 13.15 2.08
CA ALA A 215 4.09 13.66 2.42
C ALA A 215 4.04 15.01 3.16
N ALA A 216 3.18 15.92 2.74
CA ALA A 216 2.97 17.22 3.37
C ALA A 216 2.41 17.07 4.78
N ALA A 217 1.41 16.21 4.97
CA ALA A 217 0.77 15.94 6.24
C ALA A 217 1.72 15.24 7.23
N ALA A 218 2.48 14.26 6.77
CA ALA A 218 3.54 13.62 7.54
C ALA A 218 4.61 14.62 7.97
N SER A 219 5.11 15.44 7.04
CA SER A 219 6.12 16.46 7.32
C SER A 219 5.61 17.55 8.28
N TRP A 220 4.38 18.00 8.10
CA TRP A 220 3.76 19.02 8.96
C TRP A 220 3.60 18.52 10.40
N THR A 221 3.20 17.26 10.57
CA THR A 221 2.92 16.67 11.89
C THR A 221 4.19 16.28 12.64
N THR A 222 5.19 15.75 11.93
CA THR A 222 6.40 15.17 12.55
C THR A 222 7.62 16.08 12.49
N GLY A 223 7.59 17.14 11.69
CA GLY A 223 8.75 17.97 11.41
C GLY A 223 9.77 17.34 10.43
N LEU A 224 9.53 16.12 9.95
CA LEU A 224 10.44 15.45 9.03
C LEU A 224 10.53 16.19 7.69
N GLU A 225 11.72 16.18 7.11
CA GLU A 225 11.96 16.67 5.76
C GLU A 225 11.11 15.93 4.74
N ILE A 226 10.48 16.69 3.83
CA ILE A 226 9.62 16.13 2.76
C ILE A 226 10.44 15.17 1.88
N SER A 227 11.70 15.51 1.63
CA SER A 227 12.64 14.68 0.87
C SER A 227 12.92 13.35 1.56
N ALA A 228 13.07 13.32 2.90
CA ALA A 228 13.23 12.06 3.63
C ALA A 228 11.98 11.18 3.51
N ILE A 229 10.79 11.78 3.59
CA ILE A 229 9.54 11.03 3.42
C ILE A 229 9.42 10.46 2.00
N LEU A 230 9.51 11.32 0.98
CA LEU A 230 9.30 10.96 -0.42
C LEU A 230 10.44 10.16 -1.04
N LEU A 231 11.69 10.30 -0.59
CA LEU A 231 12.83 9.61 -1.19
C LEU A 231 13.29 8.40 -0.39
N ARG A 232 12.76 8.17 0.82
CA ARG A 232 13.19 7.05 1.69
C ARG A 232 12.02 6.28 2.26
N LEU A 233 11.16 6.97 3.00
CA LEU A 233 10.28 6.30 3.96
C LEU A 233 8.97 5.81 3.35
N VAL A 234 8.41 6.53 2.36
CA VAL A 234 7.07 6.22 1.84
C VAL A 234 6.95 4.88 1.13
N TYR A 235 8.03 4.34 0.56
CA TYR A 235 8.01 3.05 -0.14
C TYR A 235 7.82 1.85 0.77
N VAL A 236 8.26 1.97 2.03
CA VAL A 236 8.19 0.88 3.00
C VAL A 236 6.75 0.42 3.20
N PRO A 237 5.79 1.28 3.57
CA PRO A 237 4.39 0.86 3.64
C PRO A 237 3.82 0.47 2.27
N LEU A 238 4.16 1.17 1.18
CA LEU A 238 3.59 0.87 -0.14
C LEU A 238 4.00 -0.51 -0.65
N GLY A 239 5.26 -0.91 -0.46
CA GLY A 239 5.76 -2.25 -0.80
C GLY A 239 5.09 -3.33 0.03
N ALA A 240 4.93 -3.12 1.34
CA ALA A 240 4.23 -4.07 2.22
C ALA A 240 2.76 -4.25 1.81
N ILE A 241 2.08 -3.16 1.45
CA ILE A 241 0.69 -3.18 0.97
C ILE A 241 0.60 -3.93 -0.36
N LEU A 242 1.46 -3.61 -1.32
CA LEU A 242 1.43 -4.21 -2.65
C LEU A 242 1.70 -5.73 -2.59
N VAL A 243 2.67 -6.16 -1.77
CA VAL A 243 2.93 -7.59 -1.49
C VAL A 243 1.70 -8.27 -0.88
N ALA A 244 1.05 -7.64 0.10
CA ALA A 244 -0.17 -8.18 0.71
C ALA A 244 -1.34 -8.27 -0.28
N GLN A 245 -1.49 -7.28 -1.17
CA GLN A 245 -2.51 -7.26 -2.21
C GLN A 245 -2.27 -8.35 -3.27
N ALA A 246 -1.04 -8.45 -3.78
CA ALA A 246 -0.65 -9.52 -4.70
C ALA A 246 -0.86 -10.90 -4.08
N TYR A 247 -0.55 -11.08 -2.79
CA TYR A 247 -0.85 -12.31 -2.07
C TYR A 247 -2.34 -12.64 -2.05
N LEU A 248 -3.20 -11.69 -1.67
CA LEU A 248 -4.65 -11.93 -1.57
C LEU A 248 -5.33 -12.11 -2.93
N LEU A 249 -4.86 -11.41 -3.96
CA LEU A 249 -5.34 -11.54 -5.34
C LEU A 249 -4.83 -12.83 -5.98
N GLY A 250 -3.55 -13.16 -5.86
CA GLY A 250 -2.98 -14.42 -6.36
C GLY A 250 -3.63 -15.64 -5.71
N ARG A 251 -3.84 -15.60 -4.38
CA ARG A 251 -4.59 -16.63 -3.65
C ARG A 251 -6.04 -16.73 -4.13
N ALA A 252 -6.64 -15.63 -4.59
CA ALA A 252 -7.99 -15.63 -5.16
C ALA A 252 -8.08 -16.50 -6.40
N VAL A 253 -7.10 -16.32 -7.29
CA VAL A 253 -7.04 -16.91 -8.61
C VAL A 253 -6.63 -18.38 -8.49
N ALA A 254 -5.50 -18.63 -7.82
CA ALA A 254 -4.93 -19.97 -7.67
C ALA A 254 -5.68 -20.85 -6.65
N ARG A 255 -6.55 -20.25 -5.82
CA ARG A 255 -7.30 -20.92 -4.72
C ARG A 255 -6.41 -21.61 -3.66
N THR A 256 -5.10 -21.34 -3.65
CA THR A 256 -4.15 -21.86 -2.67
C THR A 256 -3.34 -20.73 -2.01
N PRO A 257 -2.90 -20.86 -0.74
CA PRO A 257 -2.02 -19.88 -0.11
C PRO A 257 -0.70 -19.69 -0.87
N TRP A 258 -0.12 -20.78 -1.39
CA TRP A 258 1.13 -20.74 -2.14
C TRP A 258 0.99 -20.03 -3.49
N GLY A 259 -0.16 -20.11 -4.16
CA GLY A 259 -0.40 -19.29 -5.35
C GLY A 259 -0.42 -17.79 -5.05
N GLY A 260 -0.82 -17.39 -3.84
CA GLY A 260 -0.65 -16.02 -3.37
C GLY A 260 0.82 -15.64 -3.14
N VAL A 261 1.60 -16.53 -2.52
CA VAL A 261 3.04 -16.31 -2.30
C VAL A 261 3.76 -16.18 -3.65
N LEU A 262 3.45 -17.07 -4.60
CA LEU A 262 3.98 -17.01 -5.95
C LEU A 262 3.62 -15.70 -6.63
N ALA A 263 2.37 -15.25 -6.56
CA ALA A 263 1.98 -13.96 -7.14
C ALA A 263 2.74 -12.78 -6.53
N ALA A 264 2.97 -12.78 -5.21
CA ALA A 264 3.75 -11.74 -4.55
C ALA A 264 5.23 -11.76 -4.95
N LEU A 265 5.82 -12.94 -5.14
CA LEU A 265 7.20 -13.08 -5.64
C LEU A 265 7.29 -12.66 -7.11
N LEU A 266 6.37 -13.12 -7.96
CA LEU A 266 6.31 -12.76 -9.38
C LEU A 266 6.13 -11.26 -9.58
N LEU A 267 5.34 -10.59 -8.75
CA LEU A 267 5.18 -9.13 -8.79
C LEU A 267 6.53 -8.38 -8.73
N VAL A 268 7.49 -8.91 -7.96
CA VAL A 268 8.78 -8.26 -7.72
C VAL A 268 9.87 -8.83 -8.63
N ALA A 269 9.81 -10.13 -8.91
CA ALA A 269 10.84 -10.86 -9.62
C ALA A 269 10.58 -11.00 -11.13
N VAL A 270 9.35 -10.75 -11.60
CA VAL A 270 8.94 -10.93 -12.99
C VAL A 270 8.28 -9.65 -13.50
N SER A 271 8.64 -9.24 -14.71
CA SER A 271 8.07 -8.07 -15.38
C SER A 271 7.48 -8.48 -16.73
N GLU A 272 6.77 -7.53 -17.31
CA GLU A 272 6.25 -7.53 -18.68
C GLU A 272 7.30 -7.95 -19.73
N VAL A 273 6.80 -8.59 -20.80
CA VAL A 273 7.53 -8.86 -22.04
C VAL A 273 7.29 -7.66 -22.96
N SER A 274 8.35 -6.97 -23.36
CA SER A 274 8.29 -5.88 -24.33
C SER A 274 8.78 -6.35 -25.69
N PHE A 275 8.05 -5.97 -26.74
CA PHE A 275 8.41 -6.26 -28.15
C PHE A 275 8.97 -5.02 -28.87
N ALA A 276 9.26 -3.93 -28.16
CA ALA A 276 9.72 -2.71 -28.80
C ALA A 276 11.24 -2.72 -29.06
N PRO A 277 11.72 -2.08 -30.14
CA PRO A 277 13.09 -2.32 -30.63
C PRO A 277 14.16 -1.34 -30.13
N SER A 278 13.85 -0.28 -29.35
CA SER A 278 14.90 0.64 -28.86
C SER A 278 14.58 1.49 -27.61
N TYR A 279 15.66 1.68 -26.83
CA TYR A 279 15.94 2.49 -25.62
C TYR A 279 14.96 2.38 -24.43
N GLY A 280 15.39 1.73 -23.33
CA GLY A 280 14.53 1.47 -22.17
C GLY A 280 13.84 0.10 -22.18
N GLU A 281 14.32 -0.80 -23.04
CA GLU A 281 13.82 -2.16 -23.31
C GLU A 281 14.65 -3.22 -22.57
N PRO A 282 14.32 -3.58 -21.31
CA PRO A 282 14.67 -4.91 -20.85
C PRO A 282 13.76 -5.90 -21.60
N LEU A 283 14.36 -6.77 -22.43
CA LEU A 283 13.68 -7.85 -23.18
C LEU A 283 12.76 -8.70 -22.28
N PHE A 284 13.13 -8.77 -21.00
CA PHE A 284 12.38 -9.21 -19.84
C PHE A 284 12.83 -8.36 -18.65
N LEU A 285 11.97 -8.08 -17.66
CA LEU A 285 12.33 -7.45 -16.37
C LEU A 285 12.60 -5.93 -16.41
N GLY A 286 11.56 -5.07 -16.32
CA GLY A 286 11.81 -3.73 -15.76
C GLY A 286 10.94 -2.55 -16.18
N LEU A 287 9.73 -2.70 -16.73
CA LEU A 287 8.83 -1.54 -16.87
C LEU A 287 7.97 -1.37 -15.61
N PHE A 288 7.11 -2.34 -15.29
CA PHE A 288 6.22 -2.24 -14.13
C PHE A 288 6.95 -1.90 -12.82
N VAL A 289 7.93 -2.73 -12.43
CA VAL A 289 8.67 -2.55 -11.17
C VAL A 289 9.48 -1.26 -11.17
N ARG A 290 10.09 -0.88 -12.30
CA ARG A 290 10.81 0.39 -12.42
C ARG A 290 9.86 1.57 -12.27
N TRP A 291 8.70 1.55 -12.91
CA TRP A 291 7.71 2.62 -12.84
C TRP A 291 7.12 2.81 -11.44
N LEU A 292 7.11 1.76 -10.60
CA LEU A 292 6.81 1.92 -9.17
C LEU A 292 7.77 2.92 -8.49
N PHE A 293 9.05 2.93 -8.87
CA PHE A 293 10.04 3.80 -8.26
C PHE A 293 10.25 5.09 -9.05
N VAL A 294 10.19 5.07 -10.38
CA VAL A 294 10.32 6.29 -11.20
C VAL A 294 9.12 7.21 -11.01
N SER A 295 7.91 6.67 -10.88
CA SER A 295 6.69 7.45 -10.63
C SER A 295 6.07 7.01 -9.30
N PRO A 296 6.39 7.68 -8.19
CA PRO A 296 5.86 7.26 -6.89
C PRO A 296 4.34 7.43 -6.80
N THR A 297 3.76 8.35 -7.59
CA THR A 297 2.32 8.45 -7.73
C THR A 297 1.71 7.25 -8.44
N PHE A 298 2.43 6.61 -9.36
CA PHE A 298 2.01 5.33 -9.93
C PHE A 298 2.01 4.23 -8.86
N PHE A 299 3.06 4.12 -8.04
CA PHE A 299 3.08 3.16 -6.93
C PHE A 299 1.94 3.40 -5.94
N PHE A 300 1.72 4.66 -5.58
CA PHE A 300 0.60 5.04 -4.72
C PHE A 300 -0.75 4.72 -5.38
N GLY A 301 -0.88 4.91 -6.69
CA GLY A 301 -2.04 4.44 -7.46
C GLY A 301 -2.22 2.92 -7.38
N MET A 302 -1.15 2.14 -7.51
CA MET A 302 -1.21 0.68 -7.50
C MET A 302 -1.76 0.11 -6.18
N ILE A 303 -1.49 0.75 -5.04
CA ILE A 303 -2.10 0.33 -3.78
C ILE A 303 -3.61 0.56 -3.74
N TYR A 304 -4.12 1.60 -4.41
CA TYR A 304 -5.57 1.80 -4.55
C TYR A 304 -6.17 0.83 -5.57
N CYS A 305 -5.44 0.52 -6.64
CA CYS A 305 -5.85 -0.46 -7.65
C CYS A 305 -6.06 -1.84 -6.99
N GLY A 306 -5.06 -2.34 -6.24
CA GLY A 306 -5.19 -3.61 -5.53
C GLY A 306 -6.31 -3.61 -4.49
N ALA A 307 -6.50 -2.49 -3.78
CA ALA A 307 -7.58 -2.34 -2.81
C ALA A 307 -8.97 -2.37 -3.48
N LEU A 308 -9.14 -1.65 -4.60
CA LEU A 308 -10.37 -1.63 -5.39
C LEU A 308 -10.70 -3.01 -5.98
N LEU A 309 -9.72 -3.72 -6.54
CA LEU A 309 -9.94 -5.09 -7.04
C LEU A 309 -10.41 -6.04 -5.93
N LEU A 310 -9.79 -5.95 -4.74
CA LEU A 310 -10.22 -6.74 -3.58
C LEU A 310 -11.60 -6.32 -3.07
N ALA A 311 -11.91 -5.03 -3.10
CA ALA A 311 -13.19 -4.45 -2.68
C ALA A 311 -14.33 -4.89 -3.60
N VAL A 312 -14.16 -4.74 -4.92
CA VAL A 312 -15.12 -5.21 -5.94
C VAL A 312 -15.32 -6.70 -5.83
N ARG A 313 -14.25 -7.49 -5.75
CA ARG A 313 -14.34 -8.95 -5.60
C ARG A 313 -15.16 -9.34 -4.38
N ARG A 314 -14.99 -8.63 -3.27
CA ARG A 314 -15.79 -8.85 -2.06
C ARG A 314 -17.26 -8.54 -2.34
N CYS A 315 -17.55 -7.39 -2.93
CA CYS A 315 -18.91 -6.98 -3.27
C CYS A 315 -19.61 -7.97 -4.20
N ALA A 316 -18.91 -8.47 -5.23
CA ALA A 316 -19.41 -9.47 -6.17
C ALA A 316 -19.75 -10.84 -5.54
N ARG A 317 -19.25 -11.11 -4.32
CA ARG A 317 -19.54 -12.36 -3.57
C ARG A 317 -20.62 -12.18 -2.51
N LEU A 318 -20.99 -10.96 -2.17
CA LEU A 318 -22.07 -10.69 -1.23
C LEU A 318 -23.41 -10.81 -1.96
N THR A 319 -24.41 -11.36 -1.28
CA THR A 319 -25.78 -11.42 -1.80
C THR A 319 -26.38 -10.02 -1.96
N ARG A 320 -26.01 -9.09 -1.07
CA ARG A 320 -26.30 -7.65 -1.16
C ARG A 320 -25.13 -6.85 -0.60
N CYS A 321 -24.74 -5.79 -1.31
CA CYS A 321 -23.84 -4.77 -0.78
C CYS A 321 -24.65 -3.70 -0.06
N ASP A 322 -24.29 -3.37 1.18
CA ASP A 322 -24.89 -2.24 1.88
C ASP A 322 -24.21 -0.92 1.47
N TRP A 323 -24.83 0.21 1.81
CA TRP A 323 -24.33 1.55 1.48
C TRP A 323 -22.90 1.81 1.97
N ARG A 324 -22.44 1.12 3.02
CA ARG A 324 -21.09 1.29 3.57
C ARG A 324 -20.04 0.76 2.60
N HIS A 325 -20.32 -0.34 1.92
CA HIS A 325 -19.44 -0.89 0.89
C HIS A 325 -19.35 0.06 -0.31
N TYR A 326 -20.47 0.66 -0.72
CA TYR A 326 -20.47 1.66 -1.79
C TYR A 326 -19.72 2.94 -1.40
N LEU A 327 -19.94 3.46 -0.19
CA LEU A 327 -19.19 4.61 0.31
C LEU A 327 -17.68 4.32 0.36
N TRP A 328 -17.30 3.11 0.80
CA TRP A 328 -15.91 2.69 0.81
C TRP A 328 -15.31 2.56 -0.60
N LEU A 329 -16.06 2.03 -1.58
CA LEU A 329 -15.63 1.99 -2.98
C LEU A 329 -15.45 3.40 -3.56
N ILE A 330 -16.36 4.33 -3.25
CA ILE A 330 -16.25 5.73 -3.67
C ILE A 330 -15.01 6.38 -3.04
N LEU A 331 -14.77 6.15 -1.75
CA LEU A 331 -13.58 6.64 -1.04
C LEU A 331 -12.29 6.14 -1.71
N LEU A 332 -12.20 4.83 -1.99
CA LEU A 332 -11.01 4.26 -2.66
C LEU A 332 -10.87 4.72 -4.11
N GLY A 333 -11.98 4.87 -4.85
CA GLY A 333 -11.98 5.30 -6.24
C GLY A 333 -11.56 6.77 -6.39
N THR A 334 -12.07 7.64 -5.52
CA THR A 334 -11.68 9.06 -5.47
C THR A 334 -10.23 9.22 -5.05
N ALA A 335 -9.80 8.50 -4.00
CA ALA A 335 -8.40 8.49 -3.57
C ALA A 335 -7.46 7.93 -4.66
N GLY A 336 -7.86 6.85 -5.34
CA GLY A 336 -7.12 6.27 -6.45
C GLY A 336 -6.98 7.23 -7.64
N THR A 337 -8.02 8.03 -7.93
CA THR A 337 -7.98 9.06 -8.98
C THR A 337 -7.00 10.18 -8.62
N GLY A 338 -7.04 10.67 -7.38
CA GLY A 338 -6.10 11.68 -6.89
C GLY A 338 -4.67 11.15 -6.75
N ALA A 339 -4.48 9.84 -6.58
CA ALA A 339 -3.18 9.18 -6.59
C ALA A 339 -2.63 9.01 -8.01
N LYS A 340 -3.45 8.53 -8.95
CA LYS A 340 -3.11 8.39 -10.36
C LYS A 340 -4.36 8.45 -11.23
N GLY A 341 -4.51 9.53 -12.01
CA GLY A 341 -5.73 9.80 -12.79
C GLY A 341 -6.11 8.71 -13.80
N THR A 342 -5.14 7.93 -14.28
CA THR A 342 -5.38 6.83 -15.23
C THR A 342 -5.98 5.57 -14.62
N LEU A 343 -6.04 5.47 -13.28
CA LEU A 343 -6.48 4.26 -12.58
C LEU A 343 -7.98 3.99 -12.77
N LEU A 344 -8.81 4.98 -12.45
CA LEU A 344 -10.26 4.78 -12.41
C LEU A 344 -10.87 4.49 -13.79
N PRO A 345 -10.48 5.19 -14.89
CA PRO A 345 -10.99 4.88 -16.23
C PRO A 345 -10.76 3.41 -16.62
N VAL A 346 -9.56 2.87 -16.35
CA VAL A 346 -9.22 1.47 -16.66
C VAL A 346 -10.04 0.50 -15.82
N MET A 347 -10.20 0.78 -14.52
CA MET A 347 -11.03 -0.04 -13.63
C MET A 347 -12.50 -0.04 -14.06
N VAL A 348 -13.08 1.12 -14.38
CA VAL A 348 -14.47 1.23 -14.83
C VAL A 348 -14.68 0.49 -16.14
N ALA A 349 -13.78 0.63 -17.11
CA ALA A 349 -13.83 -0.11 -18.37
C ALA A 349 -13.77 -1.63 -18.16
N ALA A 350 -12.84 -2.11 -17.32
CA ALA A 350 -12.73 -3.53 -16.99
C ALA A 350 -13.98 -4.07 -16.30
N LEU A 351 -14.56 -3.31 -15.37
CA LEU A 351 -15.81 -3.68 -14.70
C LEU A 351 -17.00 -3.70 -15.66
N GLY A 352 -17.08 -2.74 -16.57
CA GLY A 352 -18.10 -2.69 -17.62
C GLY A 352 -18.03 -3.90 -18.54
N LEU A 353 -16.84 -4.26 -19.01
CA LEU A 353 -16.61 -5.47 -19.81
C LEU A 353 -16.97 -6.75 -19.04
N TRP A 354 -16.57 -6.85 -17.78
CA TRP A 354 -16.91 -7.99 -16.93
C TRP A 354 -18.42 -8.11 -16.70
N ALA A 355 -19.11 -7.00 -16.43
CA ALA A 355 -20.54 -6.96 -16.26
C ALA A 355 -21.28 -7.35 -17.55
N ALA A 356 -20.86 -6.81 -18.70
CA ALA A 356 -21.40 -7.16 -20.01
C ALA A 356 -21.20 -8.66 -20.32
N TRP A 357 -20.02 -9.20 -20.01
CA TRP A 357 -19.74 -10.63 -20.17
C TRP A 357 -20.66 -11.49 -19.29
N ARG A 358 -20.82 -11.14 -18.00
CA ARG A 358 -21.74 -11.87 -17.10
C ARG A 358 -23.18 -11.79 -17.55
N TRP A 359 -23.64 -10.61 -17.94
CA TRP A 359 -25.00 -10.43 -18.45
C TRP A 359 -25.26 -11.33 -19.67
N ARG A 360 -24.29 -11.42 -20.59
CA ARG A 360 -24.37 -12.28 -21.78
C ARG A 360 -24.35 -13.78 -21.44
N THR A 361 -23.53 -14.21 -20.47
CA THR A 361 -23.36 -15.64 -20.15
C THR A 361 -24.38 -16.19 -19.16
N GLU A 362 -24.87 -15.37 -18.24
CA GLU A 362 -25.78 -15.78 -17.18
C GLU A 362 -27.23 -15.42 -17.47
N GLY A 363 -27.50 -14.59 -18.49
CA GLY A 363 -28.80 -14.53 -19.15
C GLY A 363 -29.98 -14.28 -18.22
N ARG A 364 -29.86 -13.29 -17.33
CA ARG A 364 -30.89 -12.43 -16.74
C ARG A 364 -30.23 -11.39 -15.85
#